data_AF-A0A927AW34-F1
#
_entry.id   AF-A0A927AW34-F1
#
_cell.length_a   1.000
_cell.length_b   1.000
_cell.length_c   1.000
_cell.angle_alpha   90.00
_cell.angle_beta   90.00
_cell.angle_gamma   90.00
#
_symmetry.space_group_name_H-M   'P 1'
#
loop_
_entity.id
_entity.type
_entity.pdbx_description
1 polymer ?
#
loop_
_entity_poly.entity_id
_entity_poly.type
_entity_poly.pdbx_seq_one_letter_code
_entity_poly.pdbx_strand_id
1 'polypeptide(L)' 'MTETGDPLENAIAERVNGIIKNEYLAHRSVYSLAQAELVLEQAVFLYNYKRPHLSCDMLVPDQAHQGEGKLK' A
#
# COMPACT_ATOMS: atom_id res chain seq x y z
N MET A 1 -6.40 12.32 5.74
CA MET A 1 -5.85 12.60 7.08
C MET A 1 -6.97 13.25 7.87
N THR A 2 -7.39 12.63 8.98
CA THR A 2 -8.46 13.15 9.84
C THR A 2 -7.90 14.26 10.74
N GLU A 3 -8.76 15.21 11.14
CA GLU A 3 -8.38 16.34 12.01
C GLU A 3 -8.19 15.91 13.49
N THR A 4 -8.59 14.69 13.82
CA THR A 4 -8.45 14.05 15.13
C THR A 4 -7.32 13.03 15.06
N GLY A 5 -6.26 13.23 15.85
CA GLY A 5 -5.12 12.31 15.97
C GLY A 5 -5.44 10.99 16.67
N ASP A 6 -6.65 10.45 16.49
CA ASP A 6 -7.08 9.18 17.05
C ASP A 6 -6.39 8.03 16.27
N PRO A 7 -5.52 7.23 16.91
CA PRO A 7 -4.81 6.12 16.27
C PRO A 7 -5.75 5.06 15.68
N LEU A 8 -6.98 4.95 16.17
CA LEU A 8 -7.97 3.98 15.69
C LEU A 8 -8.57 4.40 14.34
N GLU A 9 -8.71 5.70 14.07
CA GLU A 9 -9.28 6.19 12.82
C GLU A 9 -8.36 5.97 11.62
N ASN A 10 -7.03 5.97 11.85
CA ASN A 10 -6.03 5.82 10.79
C ASN A 10 -5.34 4.45 10.75
N ALA A 11 -5.76 3.49 11.58
CA ALA A 11 -5.04 2.22 11.75
C ALA A 11 -4.82 1.44 10.44
N ILE A 12 -5.77 1.50 9.50
CA ILE A 12 -5.64 0.86 8.18
C ILE A 12 -4.57 1.58 7.35
N ALA A 13 -4.60 2.91 7.30
CA ALA A 13 -3.61 3.68 6.55
C ALA A 13 -2.20 3.54 7.14
N GLU A 14 -2.08 3.54 8.47
CA GLU A 14 -0.80 3.28 9.15
C GLU A 14 -0.24 1.91 8.80
N ARG A 15 -1.10 0.88 8.75
CA ARG A 15 -0.69 -0.45 8.31
C ARG A 15 -0.19 -0.44 6.86
N VAL A 16 -0.91 0.22 5.95
CA VAL A 16 -0.48 0.33 4.54
C VAL A 16 0.85 1.07 4.43
N ASN A 17 0.99 2.20 5.12
CA ASN A 17 2.23 2.99 5.16
C ASN A 17 3.40 2.17 5.71
N GLY A 18 3.17 1.43 6.79
CA GLY A 18 4.16 0.52 7.38
C GLY A 18 4.62 -0.55 6.40
N ILE A 19 3.70 -1.16 5.66
CA ILE A 19 4.02 -2.16 4.62
C ILE A 19 4.84 -1.52 3.49
N ILE A 20 4.38 -0.40 2.93
CA ILE A 20 5.09 0.27 1.82
C ILE A 20 6.50 0.64 2.28
N LYS A 21 6.64 1.27 3.45
CA LYS A 21 7.92 1.71 3.98
C LYS A 21 8.86 0.53 4.26
N ASN A 22 8.39 -0.49 4.97
CA ASN A 22 9.26 -1.55 5.49
C ASN A 22 9.53 -2.66 4.47
N GLU A 23 8.58 -2.96 3.58
CA GLU A 23 8.72 -4.08 2.65
C GLU A 23 9.19 -3.64 1.25
N TYR A 24 8.85 -2.43 0.80
CA TYR A 24 9.19 -1.96 -0.55
C TYR A 24 10.32 -0.93 -0.56
N LEU A 25 10.34 -0.03 0.42
CA LEU A 25 11.24 1.13 0.42
C LEU A 25 12.47 0.96 1.33
N ALA A 26 12.43 0.09 2.34
CA ALA A 26 13.48 -0.02 3.37
C ALA A 26 14.88 -0.29 2.82
N HIS A 27 14.98 -0.91 1.65
CA HIS A 27 16.25 -1.27 1.00
C HIS A 27 16.53 -0.45 -0.26
N ARG A 28 15.79 0.64 -0.50
CA ARG A 28 15.98 1.53 -1.65
C ARG A 28 16.77 2.76 -1.22
N SER A 29 17.95 2.95 -1.80
CA SER A 29 18.67 4.21 -1.69
C SER A 29 18.08 5.23 -2.66
N VAL A 30 17.66 6.38 -2.15
CA VAL A 30 17.13 7.51 -2.93
C VAL A 30 17.99 8.74 -2.66
N TYR A 31 18.34 9.48 -3.71
CA TYR A 31 19.28 10.61 -3.62
C TYR A 31 18.66 11.94 -4.03
N SER A 32 17.39 11.93 -4.44
CA SER A 32 16.62 13.12 -4.78
C SER A 32 15.13 12.89 -4.54
N LEU A 33 14.38 13.97 -4.41
CA LEU A 33 12.91 13.91 -4.29
C LEU A 33 12.30 13.23 -5.52
N ALA A 34 12.75 13.56 -6.73
CA ALA A 34 12.26 12.95 -7.97
C ALA A 34 12.49 11.42 -8.00
N GLN A 35 13.63 10.95 -7.49
CA GLN A 35 13.86 9.51 -7.35
C GLN A 35 12.95 8.88 -6.29
N ALA A 36 12.74 9.57 -5.16
CA ALA A 36 11.84 9.09 -4.11
C ALA A 36 10.40 8.96 -4.62
N GLU A 37 9.91 9.93 -5.38
CA GLU A 37 8.60 9.90 -6.03
C GLU A 37 8.46 8.71 -6.98
N LEU A 38 9.45 8.47 -7.85
CA LEU A 38 9.44 7.36 -8.80
C LEU A 38 9.46 6.00 -8.10
N VAL A 39 10.29 5.84 -7.07
CA VAL A 39 10.35 4.57 -6.31
C VAL A 39 9.07 4.36 -5.49
N LEU A 40 8.48 5.44 -4.95
CA LEU A 40 7.20 5.38 -4.26
C LEU A 40 6.06 4.97 -5.20
N GLU A 41 5.99 5.55 -6.40
CA GLU A 41 5.00 5.20 -7.43
C GLU A 41 5.09 3.71 -7.77
N GLN A 42 6.31 3.19 -7.97
CA GLN A 42 6.53 1.76 -8.21
C GLN A 42 6.08 0.90 -7.03
N ALA A 43 6.37 1.30 -5.80
CA ALA A 43 5.97 0.56 -4.60
C ALA A 43 4.43 0.49 -4.48
N VAL A 44 3.75 1.63 -4.67
CA VAL A 44 2.29 1.72 -4.67
C VAL A 44 1.68 0.85 -5.77
N PHE A 45 2.24 0.89 -6.98
CA PHE A 45 1.80 0.04 -8.08
C PHE A 45 1.93 -1.45 -7.75
N LEU A 46 3.07 -1.88 -7.23
CA LEU A 46 3.28 -3.28 -6.86
C LEU A 46 2.32 -3.74 -5.75
N TYR A 47 2.06 -2.88 -4.76
CA TYR A 47 1.13 -3.18 -3.68
C TYR A 47 -0.31 -3.37 -4.20
N ASN A 48 -0.79 -2.46 -5.05
CA ASN A 48 -2.18 -2.42 -5.52
C ASN A 48 -2.48 -3.41 -6.67
N TYR A 49 -1.50 -3.71 -7.53
CA TYR A 49 -1.73 -4.45 -8.77
C TYR A 49 -0.99 -5.77 -8.87
N LYS A 50 -0.02 -6.05 -7.98
CA LYS A 50 0.84 -7.25 -8.10
C LYS A 50 0.88 -8.12 -6.86
N ARG A 51 0.67 -7.58 -5.65
CA ARG A 51 0.68 -8.37 -4.42
C ARG A 51 -0.70 -8.97 -4.15
N PRO A 52 -0.83 -10.30 -4.07
CA PRO A 52 -2.01 -10.96 -3.54
C PRO A 52 -2.14 -10.73 -2.03
N HIS A 53 -3.35 -10.47 -1.53
CA HIS A 53 -3.59 -10.28 -0.10
C HIS A 53 -4.49 -11.37 0.45
N LEU A 54 -4.06 -12.01 1.54
CA LEU A 54 -4.85 -13.02 2.24
C LEU A 54 -6.20 -12.49 2.73
N SER A 55 -6.25 -11.23 3.17
CA SER A 55 -7.49 -10.56 3.58
C SER A 55 -8.45 -10.26 2.43
N CYS A 56 -8.00 -10.44 1.18
CA CYS A 56 -8.75 -10.20 -0.03
C CYS A 56 -8.91 -11.50 -0.84
N ASP A 57 -9.00 -12.67 -0.18
CA ASP A 57 -9.12 -13.98 -0.84
C ASP A 57 -8.03 -14.22 -1.93
N MET A 58 -6.81 -13.74 -1.66
CA MET A 58 -5.67 -13.78 -2.59
C MET A 58 -5.83 -12.95 -3.87
N LEU A 59 -6.78 -12.01 -3.90
CA LEU A 59 -6.85 -10.97 -4.91
C LEU A 59 -5.84 -9.85 -4.62
N VAL A 60 -5.45 -9.12 -5.66
CA VAL A 60 -4.74 -7.84 -5.48
C VAL A 60 -5.74 -6.75 -5.08
N PRO A 61 -5.31 -5.68 -4.37
CA PRO A 61 -6.23 -4.66 -3.86
C PRO A 61 -7.12 -4.03 -4.93
N ASP A 62 -6.58 -3.80 -6.13
CA ASP A 62 -7.35 -3.26 -7.25
C ASP A 62 -8.49 -4.21 -7.68
N GLN A 63 -8.20 -5.50 -7.88
CA GLN A 63 -9.23 -6.50 -8.21
C GLN A 63 -10.29 -6.63 -7.11
N ALA A 64 -9.85 -6.62 -5.85
CA ALA A 64 -10.73 -6.63 -4.70
C ALA A 64 -11.67 -5.41 -4.67
N HIS A 65 -11.15 -4.24 -5.04
CA HIS A 65 -11.92 -3.00 -5.11
C HIS A 65 -12.93 -3.00 -6.27
N GLN A 66 -12.56 -3.56 -7.42
CA GLN A 66 -13.45 -3.70 -8.59
C GLN A 66 -14.49 -4.83 -8.44
N GLY A 67 -14.37 -5.68 -7.41
CA GLY A 67 -15.24 -6.85 -7.23
C GLY A 67 -14.95 -7.97 -8.22
N GLU A 68 -13.74 -8.01 -8.79
CA GLU A 68 -13.33 -9.04 -9.74
C GLU A 68 -12.78 -10.26 -8.98
N GLY A 69 -13.50 -11.38 -9.02
CA GLY A 69 -13.12 -12.60 -8.30
C GLY A 69 -13.95 -12.81 -7.03
N LYS A 70 -13.48 -13.63 -6.07
CA LYS A 70 -14.26 -13.85 -4.84
C LYS A 70 -13.90 -12.84 -3.77
N LEU A 71 -14.84 -11.94 -3.52
CA LEU A 71 -15.14 -11.31 -2.24
C LEU A 71 -16.68 -11.43 -2.09
N LYS A 72 -17.15 -11.81 -0.90
CA LYS A 72 -18.54 -12.22 -0.62
C LYS A 72 -19.61 -11.18 -0.99
#